data_AF-A0A955BTF4-F1
#
_entry.id   AF-A0A955BTF4-F1
#
_cell.length_a   1.000
_cell.length_b   1.000
_cell.length_c   1.000
_cell.angle_alpha   90.00
_cell.angle_beta   90.00
_cell.angle_gamma   90.00
#
_symmetry.space_group_name_H-M   'P 1'
#
loop_
_entity.id
_entity.type
_entity.pdbx_description
1 polymer ?
#
loop_
_entity_poly.entity_id
_entity_poly.type
_entity_poly.pdbx_seq_one_letter_code
_entity_poly.pdbx_strand_id
1 'polypeptide(L)'
;MSVHAGTGIFGTYLFLDIDGSPITYGLSETGGASTPDFQGVDLGDFNPISMSLTLDGAQANTFKNGSGDVTGADLFYTVYPTGGPQGSFTQVSLSFAANSPYTDAGGVSIGGGGDQKWETTNANIDLLASLAPGDYNLEVYIRASTNEGDRYHNAGGANYIGSFSISSIPELSSFVGMGLVSAVFGGMSLRRRQRRARSA
;
A
#
# COMPACT_ATOMS: atom_id res chain seq x y z
N MET A 1 8.86 -28.70 34.17
CA MET A 1 7.59 -28.27 33.56
C MET A 1 7.95 -27.59 32.25
N SER A 2 7.44 -28.09 31.12
CA SER A 2 7.62 -27.39 29.85
C SER A 2 6.73 -26.15 29.88
N VAL A 3 7.34 -24.97 29.94
CA VAL A 3 6.65 -23.68 29.83
C VAL A 3 6.20 -23.56 28.38
N HIS A 4 4.97 -24.00 28.10
CA HIS A 4 4.31 -23.63 26.85
C HIS A 4 3.93 -22.16 26.98
N ALA A 5 4.15 -21.38 25.92
CA ALA A 5 3.82 -19.96 25.94
C ALA A 5 2.34 -19.73 26.28
N GLY A 6 2.05 -18.81 27.21
CA GLY A 6 0.67 -18.45 27.59
C GLY A 6 -0.03 -17.61 26.52
N THR A 7 0.72 -16.94 25.65
CA THR A 7 0.21 -16.12 24.54
C THR A 7 0.95 -16.38 23.24
N GLY A 8 0.39 -15.93 22.10
CA GLY A 8 1.06 -16.02 20.80
C GLY A 8 0.22 -15.51 19.64
N ILE A 9 0.84 -15.46 18.46
CA ILE A 9 0.22 -15.16 17.17
C ILE A 9 0.20 -16.47 16.36
N PHE A 10 -0.91 -16.76 15.66
CA PHE A 10 -1.05 -17.99 14.87
C PHE A 10 -1.63 -17.80 13.46
N GLY A 11 -1.93 -16.55 13.09
CA GLY A 11 -2.37 -16.20 11.75
C GLY A 11 -2.31 -14.70 11.54
N THR A 12 -1.81 -14.24 10.40
CA THR A 12 -1.70 -12.81 10.09
C THR A 12 -1.86 -12.56 8.61
N TYR A 13 -2.53 -11.44 8.30
CA TYR A 13 -2.89 -11.03 6.96
C TYR A 13 -2.59 -9.55 6.76
N LEU A 14 -2.26 -9.16 5.54
CA LEU A 14 -2.05 -7.78 5.11
C LEU A 14 -3.15 -7.38 4.13
N PHE A 15 -3.73 -6.20 4.30
CA PHE A 15 -4.77 -5.66 3.44
C PHE A 15 -4.19 -4.53 2.62
N LEU A 16 -4.16 -4.72 1.30
CA LEU A 16 -3.75 -3.70 0.33
C LEU A 16 -4.91 -3.41 -0.61
N ASP A 17 -4.97 -2.19 -1.12
CA ASP A 17 -5.78 -1.82 -2.28
C ASP A 17 -4.83 -1.42 -3.41
N ILE A 18 -4.89 -2.19 -4.50
CA ILE A 18 -4.10 -1.95 -5.71
C ILE A 18 -5.04 -1.38 -6.76
N ASP A 19 -4.92 -0.07 -6.99
CA ASP A 19 -5.69 0.68 -8.01
C ASP A 19 -7.22 0.50 -7.91
N GLY A 20 -7.76 0.61 -6.69
CA GLY A 20 -9.19 0.42 -6.39
C GLY A 20 -9.62 -1.05 -6.28
N SER A 21 -8.66 -1.98 -6.22
CA SER A 21 -8.90 -3.42 -6.10
C SER A 21 -8.32 -3.95 -4.79
N PRO A 22 -9.16 -4.10 -3.74
CA PRO A 22 -8.74 -4.68 -2.48
C PRO A 22 -8.24 -6.12 -2.64
N ILE A 23 -7.10 -6.41 -2.03
CA ILE A 23 -6.48 -7.73 -1.98
C ILE A 23 -6.00 -8.02 -0.55
N THR A 24 -6.24 -9.26 -0.12
CA THR A 24 -5.71 -9.78 1.14
C THR A 24 -4.55 -10.70 0.84
N TYR A 25 -3.40 -10.41 1.44
CA TYR A 25 -2.24 -11.31 1.41
C TYR A 25 -2.07 -12.02 2.75
N GLY A 26 -1.64 -13.27 2.70
CA GLY A 26 -1.17 -14.02 3.87
C GLY A 26 0.26 -13.62 4.19
N LEU A 27 0.52 -13.29 5.46
CA LEU A 27 1.90 -13.21 5.98
C LEU A 27 2.29 -14.56 6.59
N SER A 28 1.40 -15.12 7.40
CA SER A 28 1.35 -16.56 7.61
C SER A 28 -0.06 -16.93 8.02
N GLU A 29 -0.60 -17.88 7.29
CA GLU A 29 -2.01 -18.21 7.35
C GLU A 29 -2.29 -19.27 8.41
N THR A 30 -3.49 -19.23 8.98
CA THR A 30 -3.99 -20.34 9.80
C THR A 30 -4.58 -21.42 8.89
N GLY A 31 -4.22 -22.70 9.10
CA GLY A 31 -5.03 -23.83 8.64
C GLY A 31 -5.18 -24.06 7.12
N GLY A 32 -4.27 -23.54 6.29
CA GLY A 32 -4.29 -23.75 4.84
C GLY A 32 -5.26 -22.84 4.08
N ALA A 33 -5.33 -21.58 4.49
CA ALA A 33 -6.05 -20.55 3.74
C ALA A 33 -5.52 -20.41 2.30
N SER A 34 -6.29 -19.71 1.47
CA SER A 34 -6.02 -19.58 0.03
C SER A 34 -5.64 -18.15 -0.37
N THR A 35 -5.17 -17.33 0.56
CA THR A 35 -4.72 -15.99 0.23
C THR A 35 -3.34 -16.07 -0.45
N PRO A 36 -3.04 -15.18 -1.40
CA PRO A 36 -1.70 -15.11 -1.95
C PRO A 36 -0.68 -14.81 -0.84
N ASP A 37 0.49 -15.44 -0.91
CA ASP A 37 1.61 -15.14 -0.01
C ASP A 37 2.15 -13.75 -0.32
N PHE A 38 2.35 -12.92 0.71
CA PHE A 38 2.98 -11.62 0.57
C PHE A 38 4.49 -11.74 0.36
N GLN A 39 5.12 -12.78 0.89
CA GLN A 39 6.57 -12.88 0.89
C GLN A 39 7.13 -13.00 -0.54
N GLY A 40 7.91 -12.00 -0.95
CA GLY A 40 8.53 -11.92 -2.27
C GLY A 40 7.56 -11.59 -3.40
N VAL A 41 6.35 -11.11 -3.09
CA VAL A 41 5.38 -10.74 -4.11
C VAL A 41 5.84 -9.49 -4.87
N ASP A 42 5.63 -9.48 -6.18
CA ASP A 42 5.67 -8.28 -7.00
C ASP A 42 4.26 -7.67 -7.09
N LEU A 43 4.08 -6.50 -6.47
CA LEU A 43 2.81 -5.76 -6.46
C LEU A 43 2.59 -4.99 -7.77
N GLY A 44 3.60 -4.93 -8.65
CA GLY A 44 3.51 -4.34 -9.98
C GLY A 44 4.16 -2.96 -10.12
N ASP A 45 3.90 -2.36 -11.28
CA ASP A 45 4.40 -1.04 -11.66
C ASP A 45 3.28 0.00 -11.59
N PHE A 46 3.55 1.11 -10.91
CA PHE A 46 2.58 2.16 -10.63
C PHE A 46 2.93 3.45 -11.36
N ASN A 47 1.96 3.99 -12.09
CA ASN A 47 2.02 5.39 -12.50
C ASN A 47 1.50 6.26 -11.34
N PRO A 48 2.34 7.12 -10.74
CA PRO A 48 1.96 7.85 -9.53
C PRO A 48 0.89 8.93 -9.75
N ILE A 49 0.50 9.20 -11.00
CA ILE A 49 -0.60 10.14 -11.33
C ILE A 49 -1.95 9.43 -11.41
N SER A 50 -1.98 8.20 -11.93
CA SER A 50 -3.23 7.55 -12.35
C SER A 50 -3.52 6.25 -11.61
N MET A 51 -2.60 5.76 -10.79
CA MET A 51 -2.73 4.52 -10.03
C MET A 51 -2.49 4.78 -8.55
N SER A 52 -2.97 3.86 -7.72
CA SER A 52 -2.78 3.91 -6.26
C SER A 52 -2.31 2.57 -5.72
N LEU A 53 -1.49 2.63 -4.66
CA LEU A 53 -1.17 1.49 -3.81
C LEU A 53 -1.42 1.93 -2.37
N THR A 54 -2.48 1.40 -1.77
CA THR A 54 -2.92 1.81 -0.43
C THR A 54 -2.74 0.65 0.55
N LEU A 55 -2.18 0.93 1.72
CA LEU A 55 -2.20 0.04 2.86
C LEU A 55 -3.47 0.29 3.67
N ASP A 56 -4.39 -0.66 3.62
CA ASP A 56 -5.67 -0.62 4.34
C ASP A 56 -5.56 -1.19 5.75
N GLY A 57 -4.53 -1.98 6.02
CA GLY A 57 -4.16 -2.42 7.35
C GLY A 57 -3.80 -3.90 7.38
N ALA A 58 -4.19 -4.58 8.45
CA ALA A 58 -3.84 -5.97 8.69
C ALA A 58 -4.83 -6.64 9.65
N GLN A 59 -4.71 -7.96 9.73
CA GLN A 59 -5.33 -8.77 10.78
C GLN A 59 -4.27 -9.62 11.49
N ALA A 60 -4.42 -9.76 12.81
CA ALA A 60 -3.68 -10.69 13.63
C ALA A 60 -4.62 -11.60 14.43
N ASN A 61 -4.41 -12.90 14.32
CA ASN A 61 -5.04 -13.92 15.13
C ASN A 61 -4.08 -14.30 16.26
N THR A 62 -4.55 -14.17 17.50
CA THR A 62 -3.74 -14.41 18.70
C THR A 62 -4.43 -15.38 19.63
N PHE A 63 -3.66 -16.15 20.39
CA PHE A 63 -4.21 -16.99 21.47
C PHE A 63 -3.75 -16.50 22.83
N LYS A 64 -4.57 -16.77 23.85
CA LYS A 64 -4.19 -16.65 25.26
C LYS A 64 -4.67 -17.85 26.08
N ASN A 65 -3.83 -18.29 27.01
CA ASN A 65 -4.01 -19.47 27.85
C ASN A 65 -3.60 -19.17 29.29
N GLY A 66 -4.28 -19.80 30.26
CA GLY A 66 -3.94 -19.67 31.67
C GLY A 66 -3.98 -18.22 32.16
N SER A 67 -2.85 -17.71 32.66
CA SER A 67 -2.69 -16.31 33.08
C SER A 67 -2.21 -15.38 31.98
N GLY A 68 -1.89 -15.90 30.79
CA GLY A 68 -1.48 -15.11 29.65
C GLY A 68 -2.65 -14.26 29.15
N ASP A 69 -2.34 -13.03 28.73
CA ASP A 69 -3.32 -12.11 28.17
C ASP A 69 -2.70 -11.31 27.03
N VAL A 70 -3.42 -11.21 25.91
CA VAL A 70 -3.06 -10.36 24.78
C VAL A 70 -3.84 -9.06 24.91
N THR A 71 -3.11 -7.95 24.94
CA THR A 71 -3.64 -6.63 25.30
C THR A 71 -3.67 -5.67 24.12
N GLY A 72 -3.09 -6.05 22.98
CA GLY A 72 -3.11 -5.26 21.76
C GLY A 72 -2.39 -5.96 20.62
N ALA A 73 -2.58 -5.44 19.40
CA ALA A 73 -1.80 -5.84 18.25
C ALA A 73 -1.53 -4.64 17.34
N ASP A 74 -0.42 -4.68 16.62
CA ASP A 74 0.02 -3.62 15.72
C ASP A 74 0.66 -4.20 14.46
N LEU A 75 0.42 -3.54 13.34
CA LEU A 75 1.21 -3.67 12.12
C LEU A 75 2.32 -2.62 12.14
N PHE A 76 3.51 -3.04 11.76
CA PHE A 76 4.63 -2.14 11.47
C PHE A 76 4.96 -2.27 10.00
N TYR A 77 5.09 -1.14 9.30
CA TYR A 77 5.49 -1.12 7.89
C TYR A 77 6.59 -0.08 7.61
N THR A 78 7.38 -0.31 6.58
CA THR A 78 8.30 0.69 6.01
C THR A 78 8.36 0.53 4.50
N VAL A 79 8.57 1.63 3.79
CA VAL A 79 8.83 1.65 2.34
C VAL A 79 10.20 2.25 2.09
N TYR A 80 11.02 1.59 1.27
CA TYR A 80 12.38 2.05 0.98
C TYR A 80 12.85 1.60 -0.41
N PRO A 81 13.77 2.34 -1.07
CA PRO A 81 14.30 1.95 -2.37
C PRO A 81 15.00 0.60 -2.34
N THR A 82 14.85 -0.20 -3.39
CA THR A 82 15.57 -1.47 -3.53
C THR A 82 17.07 -1.23 -3.59
N GLY A 83 17.82 -1.91 -2.71
CA GLY A 83 19.27 -1.69 -2.54
C GLY A 83 19.64 -0.44 -1.73
N GLY A 84 18.65 0.33 -1.25
CA GLY A 84 18.83 1.45 -0.34
C GLY A 84 18.78 1.05 1.14
N PRO A 85 19.08 1.97 2.06
CA PRO A 85 18.93 1.73 3.49
C PRO A 85 17.45 1.56 3.86
N GLN A 86 17.17 0.60 4.72
CA GLN A 86 15.86 0.45 5.36
C GLN A 86 15.59 1.68 6.24
N GLY A 87 14.39 2.24 6.13
CA GLY A 87 13.90 3.35 6.94
C GLY A 87 13.44 2.93 8.34
N SER A 88 12.87 3.87 9.08
CA SER A 88 12.18 3.56 10.34
C SER A 88 10.77 3.02 10.06
N PHE A 89 10.33 2.04 10.84
CA PHE A 89 8.98 1.51 10.73
C PHE A 89 7.94 2.50 11.26
N THR A 90 6.83 2.58 10.55
CA THR A 90 5.60 3.26 10.97
C THR A 90 4.63 2.23 11.53
N GLN A 91 3.95 2.59 12.62
CA GLN A 91 3.00 1.72 13.31
C GLN A 91 1.56 2.01 12.88
N VAL A 92 0.78 0.96 12.66
CA VAL A 92 -0.68 0.99 12.48
C VAL A 92 -1.28 0.10 13.56
N SER A 93 -2.07 0.69 14.47
CA SER A 93 -2.74 -0.07 15.52
C SER A 93 -3.86 -0.94 14.97
N LEU A 94 -3.94 -2.18 15.45
CA LEU A 94 -5.00 -3.12 15.13
C LEU A 94 -6.00 -3.15 16.29
N SER A 95 -7.24 -2.80 16.01
CA SER A 95 -8.28 -2.77 17.04
C SER A 95 -8.72 -4.18 17.40
N PHE A 96 -9.12 -4.40 18.65
CA PHE A 96 -9.78 -5.64 19.04
C PHE A 96 -11.06 -5.82 18.21
N ALA A 97 -11.17 -6.94 17.50
CA ALA A 97 -12.28 -7.22 16.62
C ALA A 97 -13.25 -8.25 17.22
N ALA A 98 -12.73 -9.38 17.71
CA ALA A 98 -13.55 -10.45 18.25
C ALA A 98 -12.76 -11.39 19.17
N ASN A 99 -13.46 -12.05 20.08
CA ASN A 99 -13.02 -13.34 20.61
C ASN A 99 -13.61 -14.45 19.73
N SER A 100 -12.95 -15.59 19.68
CA SER A 100 -13.50 -16.80 19.05
C SER A 100 -14.90 -17.14 19.59
N PRO A 101 -15.83 -17.61 18.73
CA PRO A 101 -15.58 -17.98 17.33
C PRO A 101 -15.61 -16.78 16.37
N TYR A 102 -14.77 -16.83 15.34
CA TYR A 102 -14.76 -15.88 14.22
C TYR A 102 -14.21 -16.54 12.94
N THR A 103 -14.43 -15.92 11.79
CA THR A 103 -13.73 -16.27 10.54
C THR A 103 -12.61 -15.27 10.32
N ASP A 104 -11.42 -15.77 10.04
CA ASP A 104 -10.27 -14.92 9.70
C ASP A 104 -10.34 -14.41 8.25
N ALA A 105 -9.43 -13.49 7.89
CA ALA A 105 -9.37 -12.95 6.54
C ALA A 105 -9.00 -14.00 5.47
N GLY A 106 -8.44 -15.14 5.88
CA GLY A 106 -8.20 -16.30 5.00
C GLY A 106 -9.44 -17.16 4.76
N GLY A 107 -10.57 -16.84 5.39
CA GLY A 107 -11.81 -17.61 5.29
C GLY A 107 -11.86 -18.83 6.21
N VAL A 108 -10.91 -18.97 7.14
CA VAL A 108 -10.83 -20.09 8.07
C VAL A 108 -11.61 -19.78 9.34
N SER A 109 -12.48 -20.71 9.73
CA SER A 109 -13.25 -20.61 10.97
C SER A 109 -12.38 -20.97 12.18
N ILE A 110 -12.21 -20.02 13.08
CA ILE A 110 -11.49 -20.15 14.35
C ILE A 110 -12.48 -20.39 15.48
N GLY A 111 -12.18 -21.38 16.32
CA GLY A 111 -13.06 -21.84 17.39
C GLY A 111 -12.36 -22.16 18.72
N GLY A 112 -11.07 -21.89 18.86
CA GLY A 112 -10.32 -22.17 20.09
C GLY A 112 -10.71 -21.23 21.24
N GLY A 113 -10.74 -21.77 22.45
CA GLY A 113 -10.98 -20.96 23.65
C GLY A 113 -9.78 -20.06 23.94
N GLY A 114 -10.01 -18.75 24.10
CA GLY A 114 -8.93 -17.77 24.29
C GLY A 114 -8.34 -17.22 22.99
N ASP A 115 -8.82 -17.65 21.82
CA ASP A 115 -8.42 -17.05 20.55
C ASP A 115 -9.10 -15.69 20.35
N GLN A 116 -8.35 -14.74 19.81
CA GLN A 116 -8.77 -13.36 19.60
C GLN A 116 -8.33 -12.88 18.21
N LYS A 117 -9.19 -12.07 17.59
CA LYS A 117 -8.93 -11.39 16.32
C LYS A 117 -8.71 -9.90 16.58
N TRP A 118 -7.66 -9.37 15.97
CA TRP A 118 -7.32 -7.95 15.94
C TRP A 118 -7.26 -7.50 14.49
N GLU A 119 -7.92 -6.42 14.13
CA GLU A 119 -7.92 -5.96 12.75
C GLU A 119 -8.10 -4.45 12.60
N THR A 120 -7.54 -3.94 11.51
CA THR A 120 -7.82 -2.62 10.94
C THR A 120 -7.90 -2.81 9.43
N THR A 121 -8.99 -2.37 8.80
CA THR A 121 -9.28 -2.60 7.37
C THR A 121 -9.44 -1.31 6.58
N ASN A 122 -9.16 -0.16 7.20
CA ASN A 122 -9.40 1.17 6.63
C ASN A 122 -8.36 2.19 7.11
N ALA A 123 -7.09 1.80 7.19
CA ALA A 123 -5.98 2.70 7.46
C ALA A 123 -5.80 3.75 6.33
N ASN A 124 -6.13 3.39 5.08
CA ASN A 124 -6.12 4.28 3.91
C ASN A 124 -4.78 5.02 3.72
N ILE A 125 -3.66 4.30 3.87
CA ILE A 125 -2.31 4.89 3.78
C ILE A 125 -1.82 4.76 2.34
N ASP A 126 -1.65 5.89 1.65
CA ASP A 126 -1.01 5.92 0.32
C ASP A 126 0.49 5.62 0.43
N LEU A 127 0.91 4.46 -0.10
CA LEU A 127 2.29 4.00 -0.08
C LEU A 127 3.15 4.62 -1.19
N LEU A 128 2.55 5.27 -2.18
CA LEU A 128 3.26 5.95 -3.28
C LEU A 128 3.60 7.41 -2.93
N ALA A 129 2.98 7.95 -1.87
CA ALA A 129 3.08 9.34 -1.50
C ALA A 129 4.54 9.79 -1.33
N SER A 130 4.92 10.83 -2.08
CA SER A 130 6.26 11.46 -2.04
C SER A 130 7.43 10.56 -2.44
N LEU A 131 7.17 9.45 -3.14
CA LEU A 131 8.21 8.62 -3.72
C LEU A 131 8.57 9.10 -5.14
N ALA A 132 9.85 8.99 -5.48
CA ALA A 132 10.34 9.26 -6.83
C ALA A 132 10.19 8.01 -7.71
N PRO A 133 10.33 8.12 -9.05
CA PRO A 133 10.42 6.95 -9.90
C PRO A 133 11.58 6.02 -9.48
N GLY A 134 11.33 4.72 -9.45
CA GLY A 134 12.29 3.71 -9.03
C GLY A 134 11.65 2.43 -8.46
N ASP A 135 12.49 1.49 -8.03
CA ASP A 135 12.07 0.23 -7.42
C ASP A 135 12.08 0.33 -5.89
N TYR A 136 11.06 -0.22 -5.25
CA TYR A 136 10.84 -0.11 -3.81
C TYR A 136 10.48 -1.46 -3.19
N ASN A 137 10.82 -1.60 -1.90
CA ASN A 137 10.33 -2.66 -1.03
C ASN A 137 9.30 -2.09 -0.06
N LEU A 138 8.19 -2.80 0.10
CA LEU A 138 7.28 -2.69 1.24
C LEU A 138 7.62 -3.81 2.20
N GLU A 139 8.07 -3.46 3.40
CA GLU A 139 8.41 -4.42 4.44
C GLU A 139 7.49 -4.27 5.64
N VAL A 140 7.01 -5.40 6.16
CA VAL A 140 6.03 -5.44 7.24
C VAL A 140 6.32 -6.50 8.29
N TYR A 141 5.90 -6.26 9.52
CA TYR A 141 5.76 -7.29 10.55
C TYR A 141 4.62 -6.97 11.50
N ILE A 142 4.17 -7.99 12.23
CA ILE A 142 3.10 -7.85 13.23
C ILE A 142 3.68 -8.00 14.63
N ARG A 143 3.15 -7.24 15.57
CA ARG A 143 3.39 -7.39 17.01
C ARG A 143 2.07 -7.61 17.74
N ALA A 144 2.05 -8.53 18.69
CA ALA A 144 1.03 -8.63 19.72
C ALA A 144 1.63 -8.23 21.07
N SER A 145 1.01 -7.25 21.73
CA SER A 145 1.36 -6.84 23.09
C SER A 145 0.73 -7.79 24.10
N THR A 146 1.50 -8.26 25.08
CA THR A 146 1.01 -9.22 26.08
C THR A 146 1.54 -8.92 27.47
N ASN A 147 0.91 -9.47 28.50
CA ASN A 147 1.41 -9.39 29.88
C ASN A 147 2.67 -10.25 30.14
N GLU A 148 3.10 -11.05 29.16
CA GLU A 148 4.28 -11.92 29.20
C GLU A 148 5.43 -11.40 28.30
N GLY A 149 5.27 -10.20 27.71
CA GLY A 149 6.18 -9.62 26.73
C GLY A 149 5.67 -9.69 25.30
N ASP A 150 6.24 -8.88 24.42
CA ASP A 150 5.79 -8.75 23.03
C ASP A 150 6.02 -10.05 22.23
N ARG A 151 5.03 -10.40 21.42
CA ARG A 151 5.13 -11.50 20.45
C ARG A 151 5.21 -10.92 19.06
N TYR A 152 6.16 -11.38 18.27
CA TYR A 152 6.38 -10.88 16.92
C TYR A 152 6.04 -11.95 15.89
N HIS A 153 5.55 -11.50 14.75
CA HIS A 153 5.44 -12.31 13.56
C HIS A 153 6.12 -11.60 12.40
N ASN A 154 7.31 -12.11 12.07
CA ASN A 154 8.31 -11.40 11.28
C ASN A 154 9.15 -12.35 10.41
N ALA A 155 8.55 -13.38 9.83
CA ALA A 155 9.23 -14.35 8.95
C ALA A 155 10.52 -14.95 9.55
N GLY A 156 10.55 -15.20 10.86
CA GLY A 156 11.74 -15.74 11.55
C GLY A 156 12.87 -14.73 11.76
N GLY A 157 12.59 -13.43 11.73
CA GLY A 157 13.54 -12.34 11.99
C GLY A 157 13.87 -11.48 10.78
N ALA A 158 13.41 -11.85 9.58
CA ALA A 158 13.67 -11.11 8.34
C ALA A 158 12.55 -10.14 7.94
N ASN A 159 11.41 -10.14 8.64
CA ASN A 159 10.15 -9.49 8.26
C ASN A 159 9.61 -9.97 6.90
N TYR A 160 8.41 -9.53 6.55
CA TYR A 160 7.79 -9.87 5.27
C TYR A 160 7.99 -8.76 4.25
N ILE A 161 8.41 -9.10 3.04
CA ILE A 161 8.77 -8.11 2.02
C ILE A 161 8.03 -8.39 0.72
N GLY A 162 7.34 -7.37 0.19
CA GLY A 162 6.88 -7.29 -1.19
C GLY A 162 7.58 -6.14 -1.92
N SER A 163 7.61 -6.18 -3.25
CA SER A 163 8.24 -5.15 -4.08
C SER A 163 7.25 -4.48 -5.02
N PHE A 164 7.55 -3.25 -5.43
CA PHE A 164 6.83 -2.55 -6.49
C PHE A 164 7.75 -1.54 -7.18
N SER A 165 7.36 -1.07 -8.36
CA SER A 165 8.06 -0.01 -9.07
C SER A 165 7.16 1.20 -9.30
N ILE A 166 7.77 2.38 -9.36
CA ILE A 166 7.13 3.63 -9.75
C ILE A 166 7.70 4.05 -11.09
N SER A 167 6.84 4.08 -12.10
CA SER A 167 7.18 4.51 -13.44
C SER A 167 7.51 6.01 -13.49
N SER A 168 8.48 6.37 -14.32
CA SER A 168 8.71 7.77 -14.64
C SER A 168 7.51 8.32 -15.41
N ILE A 169 6.96 9.44 -14.95
CA ILE A 169 5.96 10.17 -15.74
C ILE A 169 6.71 10.74 -16.97
N PRO A 170 6.29 10.46 -18.22
CA PRO A 170 6.85 11.14 -19.36
C PRO A 170 6.58 12.64 -19.20
N GLU A 171 7.63 13.45 -19.14
CA GLU A 171 7.44 14.90 -19.13
C GLU A 171 6.63 15.29 -20.38
N LEU A 172 5.60 16.12 -20.19
CA LEU A 172 4.86 16.76 -21.28
C LEU A 172 5.75 17.85 -21.93
N SER A 173 6.88 17.45 -22.48
CA SER A 173 7.74 18.34 -23.24
C SER A 173 7.13 18.58 -24.63
N SER A 174 6.50 19.76 -24.77
CA SER A 174 6.21 20.52 -25.99
C SER A 174 4.91 20.27 -26.80
N PHE A 175 3.77 20.79 -26.31
CA PHE A 175 2.72 21.30 -27.22
C PHE A 175 2.78 22.82 -27.45
N VAL A 176 3.73 23.53 -26.81
CA VAL A 176 3.89 24.99 -26.97
C VAL A 176 4.69 25.37 -28.24
N GLY A 177 5.22 24.40 -28.99
CA GLY A 177 6.08 24.66 -30.16
C GLY A 177 5.40 24.77 -31.53
N MET A 178 4.13 24.38 -31.69
CA MET A 178 3.46 24.35 -33.01
C MET A 178 2.45 25.50 -33.21
N GLY A 179 2.61 26.62 -32.48
CA GLY A 179 1.69 27.76 -32.55
C GLY A 179 2.21 29.02 -33.25
N LEU A 180 3.47 29.08 -33.72
CA LEU A 180 4.02 30.31 -34.31
C LEU A 180 4.97 30.04 -35.48
N VAL A 181 4.43 29.52 -36.59
CA VAL A 181 5.03 29.78 -37.91
C VAL A 181 4.22 30.87 -38.59
N SER A 182 4.79 32.07 -38.56
CA SER A 182 4.32 33.28 -39.22
C SER A 182 4.00 33.04 -40.70
N ALA A 183 2.74 33.20 -41.09
CA ALA A 183 2.37 33.53 -42.47
C ALA A 183 2.00 35.02 -42.53
N VAL A 184 3.02 35.87 -42.64
CA VAL A 184 2.86 37.21 -43.19
C VAL A 184 2.66 37.05 -44.69
N PHE A 185 1.40 36.98 -45.13
CA PHE A 185 1.05 37.28 -46.52
C PHE A 185 -0.32 37.98 -46.59
N GLY A 186 -0.26 39.29 -46.84
CA GLY A 186 -1.08 39.93 -47.87
C GLY A 186 -2.55 40.20 -47.57
N GLY A 187 -2.85 41.12 -46.66
CA GLY A 187 -4.20 41.67 -46.51
C GLY A 187 -4.18 43.19 -46.36
N MET A 188 -3.91 43.96 -47.42
CA MET A 188 -4.23 45.40 -47.43
C MET A 188 -4.43 46.00 -48.84
N SER A 189 -5.71 46.11 -49.20
CA SER A 189 -6.40 47.21 -49.89
C SER A 189 -5.87 47.78 -51.22
N LEU A 190 -6.60 47.49 -52.31
CA LEU A 190 -6.76 48.38 -53.47
C LEU A 190 -8.23 48.75 -53.64
N ARG A 191 -8.66 49.84 -53.01
CA ARG A 191 -9.81 50.63 -53.45
C ARG A 191 -9.32 52.04 -53.78
N ARG A 192 -8.74 52.21 -54.97
CA ARG A 192 -8.53 53.55 -55.54
C ARG A 192 -9.86 54.04 -56.14
N ARG A 193 -10.60 54.82 -55.36
CA ARG A 193 -11.59 55.77 -55.87
C ARG A 193 -10.84 56.80 -56.70
N GLN A 194 -10.88 56.72 -58.03
CA GLN A 194 -10.56 57.86 -58.89
C GLN A 194 -11.80 58.73 -59.03
N ARG A 195 -11.70 60.00 -58.61
CA ARG A 195 -12.61 61.07 -59.00
C ARG A 195 -11.80 62.35 -59.23
N ARG A 196 -12.13 63.00 -60.37
CA ARG A 196 -11.89 64.40 -60.79
C ARG A 196 -10.52 64.69 -61.45
N ALA A 197 -10.39 65.53 -62.48
CA ALA A 197 -11.31 66.30 -63.31
C ALA A 197 -10.56 66.92 -64.52
N ARG A 198 -11.32 67.20 -65.61
CA ARG A 198 -11.27 68.34 -66.58
C ARG A 198 -9.95 68.86 -67.23
N SER A 199 -10.06 68.96 -68.57
CA SER A 199 -9.65 70.02 -69.52
C SER A 199 -8.18 70.25 -69.90
N ALA A 200 -7.88 69.96 -71.18
CA ALA A 200 -7.38 70.91 -72.19
C ALA A 200 -8.07 70.60 -73.52
#